data_AF-A0A3P6TEN7-F1
#
_entry.id   AF-A0A3P6TEN7-F1
#
_cell.length_a   1.000
_cell.length_b   1.000
_cell.length_c   1.000
_cell.angle_alpha   90.00
_cell.angle_beta   90.00
_cell.angle_gamma   90.00
#
_symmetry.space_group_name_H-M   'P 1'
#
loop_
_entity.id
_entity.type
_entity.pdbx_description
1 polymer ?
#
loop_
_entity_poly.entity_id
_entity_poly.type
_entity_poly.pdbx_seq_one_letter_code
_entity_poly.pdbx_strand_id
1 'polypeptide(L)'
;MKVFTPHLRSIVELTIGAIQDSFYKVSAEGLGVASQLVPVIRDCNAGKLVPKLYEAIFEKLKINDIDQEVKERAIYAAGLYVANFANDMSSMVPTTLELMVERLRNEMTRLYAVRALIMIVESRSTHVNLSEVAPVLLPIMTDFLRKNSRALRIGTLHLLEALLMRDDLPSLDSDDLSQAIAELPALIKESDLQIAQLSLKCITGKFPIHASNP
;
A
#
# COMPACT_ATOMS: atom_id res chain seq x y z
N MET A 1 -20.90 -8.16 -16.10
CA MET A 1 -21.10 -7.24 -14.95
C MET A 1 -22.58 -7.04 -14.55
N LYS A 2 -23.57 -6.95 -15.48
CA LYS A 2 -25.02 -6.87 -15.12
C LYS A 2 -25.58 -8.03 -14.28
N VAL A 3 -24.91 -9.18 -14.27
CA VAL A 3 -25.32 -10.37 -13.50
C VAL A 3 -25.11 -10.19 -11.99
N PHE A 4 -24.11 -9.41 -11.57
CA PHE A 4 -23.77 -9.24 -10.15
C PHE A 4 -24.61 -8.17 -9.46
N THR A 5 -25.05 -7.14 -10.19
CA THR A 5 -25.79 -6.00 -9.64
C THR A 5 -26.95 -6.38 -8.70
N PRO A 6 -27.85 -7.34 -9.02
CA PRO A 6 -28.94 -7.71 -8.12
C PRO A 6 -28.49 -8.46 -6.86
N HIS A 7 -27.34 -9.14 -6.90
CA HIS A 7 -26.85 -10.00 -5.82
C HIS A 7 -25.72 -9.38 -4.99
N LEU A 8 -25.13 -8.28 -5.46
CA LEU A 8 -23.93 -7.68 -4.88
C LEU A 8 -24.09 -7.35 -3.40
N ARG A 9 -25.26 -6.83 -2.99
CA ARG A 9 -25.54 -6.55 -1.58
C ARG A 9 -25.45 -7.81 -0.70
N SER A 10 -26.10 -8.90 -1.12
CA SER A 10 -26.07 -10.16 -0.39
C SER A 10 -24.66 -10.76 -0.36
N ILE A 11 -23.91 -10.65 -1.45
CA ILE A 11 -22.51 -11.09 -1.51
C ILE A 11 -21.65 -10.29 -0.53
N VAL A 12 -21.83 -8.97 -0.46
CA VAL A 12 -21.13 -8.10 0.50
C VAL A 12 -21.47 -8.49 1.94
N GLU A 13 -22.75 -8.72 2.25
CA GLU A 13 -23.19 -9.14 3.58
C GLU A 13 -22.59 -10.50 3.99
N LEU A 14 -22.56 -11.48 3.08
CA LEU A 14 -21.91 -12.77 3.30
C LEU A 14 -20.40 -12.64 3.48
N THR A 15 -19.76 -11.75 2.71
CA THR A 15 -18.32 -11.49 2.80
C THR A 15 -17.96 -10.88 4.15
N ILE A 16 -18.77 -9.93 4.65
CA ILE A 16 -18.61 -9.36 6.00
C ILE A 16 -18.69 -10.46 7.05
N GLY A 17 -19.72 -11.32 6.97
CA GLY A 17 -19.87 -12.44 7.89
C GLY A 17 -18.66 -13.39 7.88
N ALA A 18 -18.16 -13.72 6.69
CA ALA A 18 -16.95 -14.55 6.54
C ALA A 18 -15.72 -13.89 7.15
N ILE A 19 -15.48 -12.59 6.90
CA ILE A 19 -14.38 -11.84 7.52
C ILE A 19 -14.49 -11.92 9.04
N GLN A 20 -15.68 -11.71 9.60
CA GLN A 20 -15.90 -11.66 11.05
C GLN A 20 -15.88 -13.03 11.73
N ASP A 21 -15.75 -14.12 10.98
CA ASP A 21 -15.71 -15.47 11.54
C ASP A 21 -14.57 -15.64 12.56
N SER A 22 -14.85 -16.44 13.58
CA SER A 22 -13.90 -16.81 14.63
C SER A 22 -12.80 -17.76 14.12
N PHE A 23 -13.10 -18.57 13.11
CA PHE A 23 -12.15 -19.47 12.50
C PHE A 23 -11.33 -18.74 11.45
N TYR A 24 -10.01 -18.67 11.71
CA TYR A 24 -9.09 -17.85 10.92
C TYR A 24 -9.10 -18.17 9.42
N LYS A 25 -9.32 -19.43 9.00
CA LYS A 25 -9.39 -19.77 7.57
C LYS A 25 -10.60 -19.16 6.87
N VAL A 26 -11.76 -19.16 7.54
CA VAL A 26 -12.97 -18.52 7.00
C VAL A 26 -12.77 -17.01 6.93
N SER A 27 -12.20 -16.43 8.00
CA SER A 27 -11.82 -15.02 8.05
C SER A 27 -10.86 -14.63 6.91
N ALA A 28 -9.83 -15.44 6.69
CA ALA A 28 -8.85 -15.24 5.64
C ALA A 28 -9.50 -15.32 4.24
N GLU A 29 -10.37 -16.30 3.99
CA GLU A 29 -11.08 -16.39 2.70
C GLU A 29 -12.06 -15.23 2.51
N GLY A 30 -12.73 -14.77 3.57
CA GLY A 30 -13.57 -13.56 3.54
C GLY A 30 -12.79 -12.32 3.08
N LEU A 31 -11.57 -12.12 3.59
CA LEU A 31 -10.67 -11.03 3.16
C LEU A 31 -10.23 -11.20 1.69
N GLY A 32 -10.02 -12.44 1.25
CA GLY A 32 -9.73 -12.79 -0.14
C GLY A 32 -10.89 -12.43 -1.07
N VAL A 33 -12.12 -12.79 -0.70
CA VAL A 33 -13.33 -12.43 -1.46
C VAL A 33 -13.52 -10.91 -1.50
N ALA A 34 -13.34 -10.21 -0.38
CA ALA A 34 -13.41 -8.74 -0.35
C ALA A 34 -12.44 -8.10 -1.35
N SER A 35 -11.21 -8.61 -1.44
CA SER A 35 -10.23 -8.14 -2.43
C SER A 35 -10.70 -8.35 -3.88
N GLN A 36 -11.36 -9.47 -4.17
CA GLN A 36 -11.93 -9.75 -5.50
C GLN A 36 -13.19 -8.93 -5.82
N LEU A 37 -13.89 -8.41 -4.81
CA LEU A 37 -15.06 -7.56 -5.01
C LEU A 37 -14.73 -6.14 -5.46
N VAL A 38 -13.48 -5.68 -5.29
CA VAL A 38 -13.04 -4.33 -5.70
C VAL A 38 -13.44 -3.99 -7.15
N PRO A 39 -13.05 -4.75 -8.19
CA PRO A 39 -13.46 -4.44 -9.56
C PRO A 39 -14.98 -4.51 -9.76
N VAL A 40 -15.67 -5.45 -9.08
CA VAL A 40 -17.13 -5.62 -9.21
C VAL A 40 -17.88 -4.42 -8.63
N ILE A 41 -17.46 -3.93 -7.46
CA ILE A 41 -18.05 -2.76 -6.80
C ILE A 41 -17.84 -1.51 -7.66
N ARG A 42 -16.64 -1.33 -8.24
CA ARG A 42 -16.35 -0.21 -9.16
C ARG A 42 -17.23 -0.26 -10.40
N ASP A 43 -17.28 -1.40 -11.08
CA ASP A 43 -18.05 -1.57 -12.32
C ASP A 43 -19.56 -1.44 -12.12
N CYS A 44 -20.05 -1.80 -10.92
CA CYS A 44 -21.46 -1.64 -10.55
C CYS A 44 -21.77 -0.25 -9.96
N ASN A 45 -20.79 0.65 -9.84
CA ASN A 45 -20.91 1.94 -9.17
C ASN A 45 -21.52 1.84 -7.75
N ALA A 46 -21.08 0.83 -7.00
CA ALA A 46 -21.67 0.44 -5.71
C ALA A 46 -20.86 0.93 -4.50
N GLY A 47 -20.19 2.08 -4.61
CA GLY A 47 -19.34 2.66 -3.55
C GLY A 47 -20.03 2.79 -2.19
N LYS A 48 -21.36 2.96 -2.16
CA LYS A 48 -22.18 2.99 -0.93
C LYS A 48 -22.09 1.72 -0.07
N LEU A 49 -21.66 0.59 -0.63
CA LEU A 49 -21.47 -0.67 0.09
C LEU A 49 -20.08 -0.76 0.76
N VAL A 50 -19.14 0.08 0.34
CA VAL A 50 -17.74 0.05 0.80
C VAL A 50 -17.60 0.31 2.30
N PRO A 51 -18.24 1.32 2.92
CA PRO A 51 -17.97 1.65 4.33
C PRO A 51 -18.14 0.46 5.28
N LYS A 52 -19.26 -0.27 5.17
CA LYS A 52 -19.57 -1.40 6.04
C LYS A 52 -18.64 -2.60 5.79
N LEU A 53 -18.29 -2.85 4.53
CA LEU A 53 -17.35 -3.92 4.18
C LEU A 53 -15.94 -3.58 4.66
N TYR A 54 -15.54 -2.32 4.51
CA TYR A 54 -14.24 -1.84 4.96
C TYR A 54 -14.09 -1.85 6.47
N GLU A 55 -15.15 -1.51 7.21
CA GLU A 55 -15.16 -1.63 8.68
C GLU A 55 -14.77 -3.04 9.13
N ALA A 56 -15.30 -4.09 8.51
CA ALA A 56 -14.93 -5.47 8.83
C ALA A 56 -13.45 -5.79 8.52
N ILE A 57 -12.92 -5.28 7.40
CA ILE A 57 -11.50 -5.42 7.03
C ILE A 57 -10.63 -4.68 8.06
N PHE A 58 -11.02 -3.45 8.42
CA PHE A 58 -10.30 -2.59 9.34
C PHE A 58 -10.23 -3.18 10.74
N GLU A 59 -11.32 -3.79 11.24
CA GLU A 59 -11.30 -4.51 12.51
C GLU A 59 -10.26 -5.63 12.53
N LYS A 60 -10.07 -6.37 11.42
CA LYS A 60 -9.00 -7.38 11.33
C LYS A 60 -7.61 -6.77 11.22
N LEU A 61 -7.46 -5.67 10.48
CA LEU A 61 -6.19 -4.96 10.32
C LEU A 61 -5.60 -4.49 11.66
N LYS A 62 -6.45 -4.06 12.60
CA LYS A 62 -6.04 -3.60 13.93
C LYS A 62 -5.47 -4.71 14.84
N ILE A 63 -5.80 -5.98 14.59
CA ILE A 63 -5.47 -7.06 15.50
C ILE A 63 -4.00 -7.48 15.32
N ASN A 64 -3.19 -7.21 16.34
CA ASN A 64 -1.77 -7.59 16.36
C ASN A 64 -1.55 -9.08 16.60
N ASP A 65 -2.44 -9.74 17.32
CA ASP A 65 -2.34 -11.16 17.67
C ASP A 65 -3.47 -11.96 17.04
N ILE A 66 -3.32 -12.20 15.74
CA ILE A 66 -4.17 -13.07 14.93
C ILE A 66 -3.28 -13.86 13.99
N ASP A 67 -3.84 -14.91 13.41
CA ASP A 67 -3.18 -15.75 12.43
C ASP A 67 -2.49 -14.92 11.32
N GLN A 68 -1.30 -15.37 10.94
CA GLN A 68 -0.45 -14.66 9.99
C GLN A 68 -1.15 -14.50 8.62
N GLU A 69 -1.89 -15.50 8.16
CA GLU A 69 -2.61 -15.44 6.88
C GLU A 69 -3.69 -14.35 6.91
N VAL A 70 -4.40 -14.22 8.03
CA VAL A 70 -5.41 -13.17 8.22
C VAL A 70 -4.76 -11.79 8.23
N LYS A 71 -3.61 -11.62 8.90
CA LYS A 71 -2.87 -10.35 8.90
C LYS A 71 -2.47 -9.93 7.50
N GLU A 72 -1.87 -10.83 6.75
CA GLU A 72 -1.37 -10.55 5.40
C GLU A 72 -2.51 -10.17 4.47
N ARG A 73 -3.63 -10.91 4.51
CA ARG A 73 -4.82 -10.60 3.71
C ARG A 73 -5.52 -9.32 4.15
N ALA A 74 -5.54 -8.99 5.44
CA ALA A 74 -6.12 -7.75 5.94
C ALA A 74 -5.31 -6.53 5.47
N ILE A 75 -3.97 -6.60 5.53
CA ILE A 75 -3.08 -5.55 5.02
C ILE A 75 -3.30 -5.34 3.52
N TYR A 76 -3.33 -6.44 2.75
CA TYR A 76 -3.55 -6.39 1.31
C TYR A 76 -4.92 -5.80 0.94
N ALA A 77 -5.99 -6.31 1.56
CA ALA A 77 -7.34 -5.83 1.33
C ALA A 77 -7.49 -4.36 1.71
N ALA A 78 -6.93 -3.93 2.84
CA ALA A 78 -6.98 -2.52 3.24
C ALA A 78 -6.27 -1.60 2.23
N GLY A 79 -5.08 -1.99 1.76
CA GLY A 79 -4.36 -1.27 0.71
C GLY A 79 -5.18 -1.14 -0.59
N LEU A 80 -5.79 -2.22 -1.05
CA LEU A 80 -6.68 -2.21 -2.23
C LEU A 80 -7.87 -1.27 -2.06
N TYR A 81 -8.52 -1.31 -0.90
CA TYR A 81 -9.70 -0.49 -0.66
C TYR A 81 -9.34 0.99 -0.58
N VAL A 82 -8.25 1.36 0.09
CA VAL A 82 -7.78 2.75 0.10
C VAL A 82 -7.44 3.20 -1.32
N ALA A 83 -6.72 2.38 -2.09
CA ALA A 83 -6.36 2.69 -3.46
C ALA A 83 -7.57 2.90 -4.40
N ASN A 84 -8.71 2.26 -4.15
CA ASN A 84 -9.85 2.27 -5.07
C ASN A 84 -11.06 3.07 -4.58
N PHE A 85 -11.21 3.24 -3.28
CA PHE A 85 -12.44 3.73 -2.65
C PHE A 85 -12.20 4.78 -1.57
N ALA A 86 -11.02 5.40 -1.49
CA ALA A 86 -10.72 6.44 -0.49
C ALA A 86 -11.82 7.51 -0.36
N ASN A 87 -12.47 7.90 -1.46
CA ASN A 87 -13.57 8.88 -1.43
C ASN A 87 -14.85 8.33 -0.75
N ASP A 88 -15.14 7.04 -0.91
CA ASP A 88 -16.31 6.39 -0.29
C ASP A 88 -16.12 6.12 1.21
N MET A 89 -14.89 6.19 1.72
CA MET A 89 -14.53 5.91 3.11
C MET A 89 -13.49 6.89 3.68
N SER A 90 -13.60 8.16 3.30
CA SER A 90 -12.58 9.20 3.54
C SER A 90 -12.19 9.36 5.02
N SER A 91 -13.13 9.19 5.95
CA SER A 91 -12.89 9.27 7.39
C SER A 91 -11.95 8.19 7.93
N MET A 92 -11.84 7.04 7.23
CA MET A 92 -11.02 5.91 7.65
C MET A 92 -9.62 5.93 7.05
N VAL A 93 -9.40 6.75 6.01
CA VAL A 93 -8.13 6.78 5.27
C VAL A 93 -6.95 7.19 6.17
N PRO A 94 -7.00 8.28 6.96
CA PRO A 94 -5.86 8.68 7.80
C PRO A 94 -5.42 7.59 8.77
N THR A 95 -6.36 7.04 9.56
CA THR A 95 -6.07 5.97 10.52
C THR A 95 -5.61 4.68 9.84
N THR A 96 -6.06 4.40 8.61
CA THR A 96 -5.53 3.26 7.85
C THR A 96 -4.07 3.48 7.48
N LEU A 97 -3.70 4.67 7.02
CA LEU A 97 -2.31 4.99 6.66
C LEU A 97 -1.39 4.93 7.89
N GLU A 98 -1.85 5.40 9.04
CA GLU A 98 -1.13 5.24 10.33
C GLU A 98 -0.88 3.76 10.65
N LEU A 99 -1.91 2.92 10.57
CA LEU A 99 -1.76 1.47 10.77
C LEU A 99 -0.80 0.84 9.76
N MET A 100 -0.82 1.27 8.50
CA MET A 100 0.15 0.78 7.48
C MET A 100 1.59 1.13 7.88
N VAL A 101 1.83 2.33 8.40
CA VAL A 101 3.14 2.74 8.91
C VAL A 101 3.56 1.88 10.11
N GLU A 102 2.64 1.56 11.02
CA GLU A 102 2.92 0.61 12.10
C GLU A 102 3.29 -0.78 11.57
N ARG A 103 2.57 -1.27 10.54
CA ARG A 103 2.86 -2.57 9.92
C ARG A 103 4.22 -2.61 9.23
N LEU A 104 4.76 -1.48 8.76
CA LEU A 104 6.14 -1.39 8.26
C LEU A 104 7.17 -1.65 9.38
N ARG A 105 6.91 -1.20 10.60
CA ARG A 105 7.87 -1.35 11.70
C ARG A 105 8.03 -2.81 12.16
N ASN A 106 7.02 -3.65 11.92
CA ASN A 106 7.02 -5.06 12.29
C ASN A 106 7.64 -5.97 11.20
N GLU A 107 8.62 -6.80 11.56
CA GLU A 107 9.35 -7.72 10.66
C GLU A 107 8.46 -8.69 9.90
N MET A 108 7.42 -9.20 10.54
CA MET A 108 6.52 -10.19 9.95
C MET A 108 5.57 -9.58 8.92
N THR A 109 5.32 -8.27 8.99
CA THR A 109 4.30 -7.60 8.17
C THR A 109 4.87 -6.58 7.19
N ARG A 110 6.13 -6.15 7.35
CA ARG A 110 6.69 -5.01 6.61
C ARG A 110 6.62 -5.15 5.10
N LEU A 111 6.87 -6.34 4.54
CA LEU A 111 6.83 -6.53 3.09
C LEU A 111 5.41 -6.40 2.54
N TYR A 112 4.41 -6.86 3.30
CA TYR A 112 3.00 -6.73 2.93
C TYR A 112 2.54 -5.27 3.01
N ALA A 113 2.99 -4.54 4.04
CA ALA A 113 2.72 -3.11 4.17
C ALA A 113 3.35 -2.28 3.03
N VAL A 114 4.59 -2.59 2.64
CA VAL A 114 5.24 -1.97 1.46
C VAL A 114 4.39 -2.18 0.21
N ARG A 115 3.94 -3.42 -0.05
CA ARG A 115 3.08 -3.73 -1.21
C ARG A 115 1.74 -2.99 -1.16
N ALA A 116 1.13 -2.92 0.01
CA ALA A 116 -0.12 -2.17 0.22
C ALA A 116 0.06 -0.67 -0.08
N LEU A 117 1.16 -0.07 0.40
CA LEU A 117 1.48 1.33 0.14
C LEU A 117 1.76 1.60 -1.34
N ILE A 118 2.43 0.69 -2.06
CA ILE A 118 2.60 0.81 -3.52
C ILE A 118 1.23 0.94 -4.19
N MET A 119 0.28 0.05 -3.88
CA MET A 119 -1.07 0.11 -4.45
C MET A 119 -1.77 1.45 -4.16
N ILE A 120 -1.60 1.99 -2.95
CA ILE A 120 -2.17 3.29 -2.56
C ILE A 120 -1.51 4.44 -3.33
N VAL A 121 -0.18 4.46 -3.39
CA VAL A 121 0.60 5.53 -4.04
C VAL A 121 0.34 5.56 -5.55
N GLU A 122 0.27 4.39 -6.19
CA GLU A 122 0.02 4.26 -7.64
C GLU A 122 -1.44 4.47 -8.04
N SER A 123 -2.35 4.64 -7.06
CA SER A 123 -3.78 4.75 -7.35
C SER A 123 -4.10 6.00 -8.16
N ARG A 124 -4.71 5.78 -9.34
CA ARG A 124 -5.09 6.85 -10.28
C ARG A 124 -6.53 7.32 -10.11
N SER A 125 -7.39 6.48 -9.54
CA SER A 125 -8.82 6.78 -9.37
C SER A 125 -9.12 7.67 -8.17
N THR A 126 -8.20 7.72 -7.21
CA THR A 126 -8.43 8.30 -5.88
C THR A 126 -7.15 8.92 -5.40
N HIS A 127 -7.10 10.24 -5.33
CA HIS A 127 -5.91 10.95 -4.89
C HIS A 127 -5.84 10.95 -3.37
N VAL A 128 -5.09 9.99 -2.82
CA VAL A 128 -4.91 9.83 -1.36
C VAL A 128 -3.83 10.79 -0.89
N ASN A 129 -4.17 11.73 0.01
CA ASN A 129 -3.18 12.61 0.62
C ASN A 129 -2.24 11.81 1.53
N LEU A 130 -0.93 11.83 1.21
CA LEU A 130 0.11 11.14 1.99
C LEU A 130 0.98 12.10 2.80
N SER A 131 0.66 13.40 2.80
CA SER A 131 1.53 14.45 3.39
C SER A 131 1.85 14.21 4.86
N GLU A 132 0.91 13.66 5.63
CA GLU A 132 1.09 13.40 7.07
C GLU A 132 1.98 12.18 7.35
N VAL A 133 1.93 11.16 6.47
CA VAL A 133 2.69 9.92 6.67
C VAL A 133 4.02 9.89 5.94
N ALA A 134 4.19 10.69 4.88
CA ALA A 134 5.40 10.74 4.07
C ALA A 134 6.68 11.05 4.88
N PRO A 135 6.70 12.01 5.83
CA PRO A 135 7.88 12.30 6.64
C PRO A 135 8.32 11.11 7.52
N VAL A 136 7.37 10.25 7.91
CA VAL A 136 7.68 9.05 8.70
C VAL A 136 8.06 7.87 7.81
N LEU A 137 7.47 7.79 6.62
CA LEU A 137 7.66 6.72 5.65
C LEU A 137 9.08 6.73 5.07
N LEU A 138 9.61 7.91 4.69
CA LEU A 138 10.92 8.02 4.03
C LEU A 138 12.08 7.47 4.90
N PRO A 139 12.23 7.85 6.19
CA PRO A 139 13.28 7.26 7.04
C PRO A 139 13.19 5.73 7.16
N ILE A 140 11.97 5.18 7.29
CA ILE A 140 11.75 3.73 7.34
C ILE A 140 12.21 3.06 6.04
N MET A 141 11.90 3.67 4.89
CA MET A 141 12.33 3.19 3.59
C MET A 141 13.85 3.22 3.44
N THR A 142 14.52 4.31 3.85
CA THR A 142 15.98 4.41 3.87
C THR A 142 16.61 3.27 4.67
N ASP A 143 16.07 2.97 5.85
CA ASP A 143 16.52 1.83 6.66
C ASP A 143 16.32 0.49 5.94
N PHE A 144 15.20 0.31 5.22
CA PHE A 144 14.94 -0.91 4.46
C PHE A 144 15.93 -1.13 3.32
N LEU A 145 16.40 -0.06 2.65
CA LEU A 145 17.41 -0.17 1.61
C LEU A 145 18.74 -0.71 2.16
N ARG A 146 19.08 -0.36 3.41
CA ARG A 146 20.28 -0.84 4.11
C ARG A 146 20.18 -2.31 4.56
N LYS A 147 18.97 -2.82 4.84
CA LYS A 147 18.77 -4.21 5.31
C LYS A 147 19.20 -5.25 4.27
N ASN A 148 19.79 -6.36 4.74
CA ASN A 148 20.16 -7.48 3.88
C ASN A 148 18.94 -8.38 3.52
N SER A 149 17.90 -7.80 2.92
CA SER A 149 16.73 -8.52 2.45
C SER A 149 16.40 -8.09 1.03
N ARG A 150 16.65 -8.99 0.07
CA ARG A 150 16.46 -8.73 -1.36
C ARG A 150 15.01 -8.32 -1.69
N ALA A 151 14.05 -9.07 -1.17
CA ALA A 151 12.62 -8.79 -1.40
C ALA A 151 12.20 -7.43 -0.83
N LEU A 152 12.72 -7.07 0.35
CA LEU A 152 12.44 -5.79 0.98
C LEU A 152 13.02 -4.63 0.18
N ARG A 153 14.29 -4.73 -0.26
CA ARG A 153 14.92 -3.71 -1.12
C ARG A 153 14.13 -3.48 -2.41
N ILE A 154 13.74 -4.55 -3.11
CA ILE A 154 12.94 -4.44 -4.35
C ILE A 154 11.60 -3.75 -4.07
N GLY A 155 10.89 -4.15 -3.01
CA GLY A 155 9.63 -3.52 -2.63
C GLY A 155 9.82 -2.03 -2.31
N THR A 156 10.84 -1.69 -1.53
CA THR A 156 11.15 -0.31 -1.16
C THR A 156 11.50 0.55 -2.37
N LEU A 157 12.26 0.02 -3.32
CA LEU A 157 12.60 0.75 -4.56
C LEU A 157 11.38 1.02 -5.42
N HIS A 158 10.46 0.06 -5.58
CA HIS A 158 9.19 0.32 -6.27
C HIS A 158 8.33 1.36 -5.54
N LEU A 159 8.27 1.31 -4.21
CA LEU A 159 7.56 2.32 -3.43
C LEU A 159 8.20 3.70 -3.59
N LEU A 160 9.53 3.79 -3.60
CA LEU A 160 10.26 5.03 -3.84
C LEU A 160 9.99 5.57 -5.24
N GLU A 161 10.08 4.72 -6.27
CA GLU A 161 9.73 5.06 -7.66
C GLU A 161 8.29 5.61 -7.74
N ALA A 162 7.32 4.92 -7.15
CA ALA A 162 5.93 5.36 -7.15
C ALA A 162 5.73 6.71 -6.45
N LEU A 163 6.41 6.94 -5.32
CA LEU A 163 6.38 8.23 -4.61
C LEU A 163 7.00 9.35 -5.45
N LEU A 164 8.14 9.09 -6.08
CA LEU A 164 8.80 10.05 -6.96
C LEU A 164 7.90 10.44 -8.14
N MET A 165 7.01 9.57 -8.60
CA MET A 165 6.06 9.92 -9.68
C MET A 165 4.89 10.81 -9.23
N ARG A 166 4.79 11.17 -7.94
CA ARG A 166 3.75 12.07 -7.43
C ARG A 166 4.24 13.52 -7.37
N ASP A 167 3.48 14.43 -7.98
CA ASP A 167 3.80 15.87 -8.00
C ASP A 167 3.16 16.64 -6.84
N ASP A 168 2.22 16.02 -6.14
CA ASP A 168 1.41 16.61 -5.08
C ASP A 168 2.01 16.47 -3.67
N LEU A 169 3.22 15.91 -3.55
CA LEU A 169 3.89 15.65 -2.28
C LEU A 169 5.12 16.57 -2.13
N PRO A 170 4.99 17.72 -1.43
CA PRO A 170 6.10 18.64 -1.18
C PRO A 170 7.19 18.02 -0.31
N SER A 171 6.86 16.98 0.46
CA SER A 171 7.80 16.21 1.28
C SER A 171 8.87 15.48 0.46
N LEU A 172 8.76 15.47 -0.87
CA LEU A 172 9.80 14.98 -1.77
C LEU A 172 10.95 15.98 -1.98
N ASP A 173 10.86 17.20 -1.46
CA ASP A 173 12.00 18.14 -1.44
C ASP A 173 12.73 18.15 -0.08
N SER A 174 12.57 17.09 0.72
CA SER A 174 13.13 17.01 2.07
C SER A 174 14.53 16.39 2.13
N ASP A 175 15.23 16.67 3.24
CA ASP A 175 16.49 16.00 3.59
C ASP A 175 16.34 14.47 3.66
N ASP A 176 15.16 13.96 4.07
CA ASP A 176 14.89 12.52 4.16
C ASP A 176 14.89 11.84 2.78
N LEU A 177 14.36 12.51 1.74
CA LEU A 177 14.45 11.97 0.38
C LEU A 177 15.90 11.95 -0.09
N SER A 178 16.64 13.02 0.18
CA SER A 178 18.07 13.10 -0.18
C SER A 178 18.87 11.97 0.47
N GLN A 179 18.57 11.62 1.73
CA GLN A 179 19.16 10.46 2.40
C GLN A 179 18.77 9.14 1.75
N ALA A 180 17.50 8.95 1.36
CA ALA A 180 17.06 7.74 0.66
C ALA A 180 17.78 7.58 -0.69
N ILE A 181 17.93 8.67 -1.44
CA ILE A 181 18.64 8.69 -2.73
C ILE A 181 20.14 8.40 -2.55
N ALA A 182 20.75 8.89 -1.47
CA ALA A 182 22.16 8.64 -1.16
C ALA A 182 22.50 7.16 -0.91
N GLU A 183 21.51 6.32 -0.58
CA GLU A 183 21.69 4.86 -0.46
C GLU A 183 21.74 4.13 -1.82
N LEU A 184 21.17 4.72 -2.88
CA LEU A 184 21.01 4.05 -4.18
C LEU A 184 22.33 3.68 -4.87
N PRO A 185 23.40 4.50 -4.86
CA PRO A 185 24.67 4.14 -5.50
C PRO A 185 25.26 2.82 -4.99
N ALA A 186 25.14 2.54 -3.69
CA ALA A 186 25.66 1.31 -3.09
C ALA A 186 24.88 0.04 -3.48
N LEU A 187 23.69 0.20 -4.05
CA LEU A 187 22.82 -0.87 -4.54
C LEU A 187 23.07 -1.23 -6.01
N ILE A 188 23.76 -0.38 -6.77
CA ILE A 188 24.08 -0.60 -8.19
C ILE A 188 25.28 -1.54 -8.28
N LYS A 189 25.00 -2.84 -8.41
CA LYS A 189 26.02 -3.90 -8.49
C LYS A 189 25.63 -4.92 -9.55
N GLU A 190 26.63 -5.45 -10.25
CA GLU A 190 26.43 -6.51 -11.27
C GLU A 190 25.83 -7.80 -10.68
N SER A 191 26.02 -8.03 -9.37
CA SER A 191 25.49 -9.19 -8.66
C SER A 191 23.96 -9.23 -8.54
N ASP A 192 23.27 -8.09 -8.68
CA ASP A 192 21.81 -8.03 -8.65
C ASP A 192 21.29 -6.96 -9.63
N LEU A 193 21.21 -7.34 -10.90
CA LEU A 193 20.81 -6.45 -11.99
C LEU A 193 19.41 -5.87 -11.81
N GLN A 194 18.48 -6.60 -11.17
CA GLN A 194 17.13 -6.10 -10.92
C GLN A 194 17.14 -4.92 -9.95
N ILE A 195 17.87 -5.05 -8.83
CA ILE A 195 18.04 -3.95 -7.87
C ILE A 195 18.77 -2.79 -8.52
N ALA A 196 19.87 -3.06 -9.25
CA ALA A 196 20.62 -2.02 -9.95
C ALA A 196 19.74 -1.22 -10.93
N GLN A 197 18.91 -1.91 -11.73
CA GLN A 197 17.99 -1.27 -12.66
C GLN A 197 16.96 -0.39 -11.93
N LEU A 198 16.35 -0.89 -10.85
CA LEU A 198 15.38 -0.12 -10.06
C LEU A 198 16.02 1.10 -9.39
N SER A 199 17.22 0.95 -8.83
CA SER A 199 17.98 2.08 -8.25
C SER A 199 18.28 3.15 -9.29
N LEU A 200 18.70 2.75 -10.50
CA LEU A 200 18.91 3.68 -11.62
C LEU A 200 17.62 4.39 -12.02
N LYS A 201 16.48 3.68 -12.08
CA LYS A 201 15.18 4.31 -12.36
C LYS A 201 14.84 5.38 -11.33
N CYS A 202 14.96 5.07 -10.04
CA CYS A 202 14.70 6.03 -8.96
C CYS A 202 15.60 7.27 -9.06
N ILE A 203 16.88 7.09 -9.39
CA ILE A 203 17.82 8.20 -9.66
C ILE A 203 17.25 9.03 -10.82
N THR A 204 17.04 8.43 -11.99
CA THR A 204 16.63 9.19 -13.20
C THR A 204 15.22 9.78 -13.13
N GLY A 205 14.33 9.25 -12.29
CA GLY A 205 12.91 9.59 -12.27
C GLY A 205 12.61 11.02 -11.82
N LYS A 206 13.54 11.69 -11.12
CA LYS A 206 13.34 13.05 -10.60
C LYS A 206 14.61 13.89 -10.41
N PHE A 207 15.68 13.67 -11.19
CA PHE A 207 16.70 14.72 -11.29
C PHE A 207 16.18 15.80 -12.24
N PRO A 208 15.84 17.03 -11.77
CA PRO A 208 16.14 18.17 -12.60
C PRO A 208 17.65 18.10 -12.81
N ILE A 209 18.08 17.79 -14.02
CA ILE A 209 19.44 18.10 -14.44
C ILE A 209 19.57 19.59 -14.12
N HIS A 210 20.24 19.93 -13.02
CA HIS A 210 20.76 21.26 -12.84
C HIS A 210 21.74 21.39 -14.00
N ALA A 211 21.25 21.98 -15.09
CA ALA A 211 22.08 22.51 -16.15
C ALA A 211 22.83 23.67 -15.51
N SER A 212 23.89 23.34 -14.77
CA SER A 212 25.01 24.22 -14.54
C SER A 212 25.63 24.45 -15.91
N ASN A 213 25.06 25.35 -16.70
CA ASN A 213 25.78 25.90 -17.84
C ASN A 213 26.76 26.96 -17.33
N PRO A 214 27.95 27.03 -17.94
CA PRO A 214 29.10 27.81 -17.46
C PRO A 214 28.89 29.33 -17.51
#